data_AF-A0A699JB86-F1
#
_entry.id   AF-A0A699JB86-F1
#
_cell.length_a   1.000
_cell.length_b   1.000
_cell.length_c   1.000
_cell.angle_alpha   90.00
_cell.angle_beta   90.00
_cell.angle_gamma   90.00
#
_symmetry.space_group_name_H-M   'P 1'
#
loop_
_entity.id
_entity.type
_entity.pdbx_description
1 polymer ?
#
loop_
_entity_poly.entity_id
_entity_poly.type
_entity_poly.pdbx_seq_one_letter_code
_entity_poly.pdbx_strand_id
1 'polypeptide(L)'
;MRKTLIPAIGLSLMAAALQVHAAGLSSEHGVFDKLADGTAVEKYTLRNSQGMQATVITYGATLQSLLVPDKHGKAEDVVLGFDDLDGYQKGTAFFGATIGRFGNRLADGKFSLDGKSYQVPLNDKTNALHGGPKGFDKQIWKAEEVKDKGSVGVKLTYVSVDGEMGFPGTLKTEVTYSLNDKNELRIQYHATTDKPTVLNLTNHSYFNLAGAGNGDILDQVAVVHASRYTPVNEKLIPTGELAAVAGTPMDFLKPVAFGKRIREDNTQLKFAEPTQGGY
;
A
#
# COMPACT_ATOMS: atom_id res chain seq x y z
N MET A 1 80.34 -7.43 19.29
CA MET A 1 79.07 -6.70 19.44
C MET A 1 78.28 -6.87 18.14
N ARG A 2 77.36 -7.85 18.10
CA ARG A 2 76.48 -8.09 16.94
C ARG A 2 75.25 -7.18 17.05
N LYS A 3 75.00 -6.33 16.05
CA LYS A 3 73.74 -5.62 15.89
C LYS A 3 72.91 -6.34 14.83
N THR A 4 71.79 -6.89 15.29
CA THR A 4 70.73 -7.53 14.51
C THR A 4 69.98 -6.46 13.71
N LEU A 5 69.79 -6.68 12.41
CA LEU A 5 68.87 -5.92 11.54
C LEU A 5 67.65 -6.79 11.25
N ILE A 6 66.47 -6.31 11.64
CA ILE A 6 65.14 -6.67 11.12
C ILE A 6 64.47 -5.31 10.88
N PRO A 7 63.98 -4.96 9.68
CA PRO A 7 62.56 -5.13 9.31
C PRO A 7 62.35 -5.25 7.78
N ALA A 8 61.18 -5.39 7.16
CA ALA A 8 59.79 -5.65 7.52
C ALA A 8 59.18 -6.32 6.28
N ILE A 9 58.40 -7.39 6.47
CA ILE A 9 57.57 -7.94 5.40
C ILE A 9 56.29 -7.10 5.37
N GLY A 10 56.12 -6.33 4.29
CA GLY A 10 54.88 -5.62 4.01
C GLY A 10 53.77 -6.63 3.69
N LEU A 11 52.79 -6.72 4.58
CA LEU A 11 51.59 -7.51 4.37
C LEU A 11 50.59 -6.65 3.56
N SER A 12 50.53 -6.89 2.25
CA SER A 12 49.53 -6.26 1.38
C SER A 12 48.16 -6.89 1.64
N LEU A 13 47.29 -6.21 2.40
CA LEU A 13 45.87 -6.55 2.44
C LEU A 13 45.24 -6.17 1.10
N MET A 14 44.94 -7.16 0.26
CA MET A 14 43.98 -6.99 -0.83
C MET A 14 42.58 -6.94 -0.22
N ALA A 15 42.02 -5.73 -0.09
CA ALA A 15 40.60 -5.55 0.09
C ALA A 15 39.91 -5.91 -1.24
N ALA A 16 39.37 -7.12 -1.34
CA ALA A 16 38.45 -7.47 -2.40
C ALA A 16 37.14 -6.70 -2.17
N ALA A 17 36.98 -5.57 -2.86
CA ALA A 17 35.69 -4.93 -2.98
C ALA A 17 34.76 -5.90 -3.72
N LEU A 18 33.81 -6.50 -3.00
CA LEU A 18 32.65 -7.14 -3.61
C LEU A 18 31.91 -6.06 -4.39
N GLN A 19 32.19 -5.96 -5.68
CA GLN A 19 31.31 -5.27 -6.61
C GLN A 19 29.99 -6.04 -6.59
N VAL A 20 29.00 -5.51 -5.87
CA VAL A 20 27.60 -5.87 -6.06
C VAL A 20 27.29 -5.48 -7.50
N HIS A 21 27.42 -6.44 -8.42
CA HIS A 21 26.82 -6.28 -9.73
C HIS A 21 25.35 -6.03 -9.50
N ALA A 22 24.86 -4.87 -9.92
CA ALA A 22 23.45 -4.59 -9.97
C ALA A 22 22.79 -5.69 -10.82
N ALA A 23 22.19 -6.67 -10.15
CA ALA A 23 21.39 -7.67 -10.82
C ALA A 23 20.29 -6.93 -11.57
N GLY A 24 20.10 -7.24 -12.85
CA GLY A 24 19.04 -6.64 -13.64
C GLY A 24 17.66 -6.95 -13.05
N LEU A 25 16.62 -6.53 -13.76
CA LEU A 25 15.24 -6.82 -13.36
C LEU A 25 15.05 -8.30 -13.05
N SER A 26 14.58 -8.59 -11.84
CA SER A 26 14.38 -9.96 -11.35
C SER A 26 13.14 -10.06 -10.48
N SER A 27 12.54 -11.25 -10.52
CA SER A 27 11.43 -11.65 -9.65
C SER A 27 11.85 -12.92 -8.93
N GLU A 28 11.62 -12.97 -7.63
CA GLU A 28 11.82 -14.13 -6.79
C GLU A 28 10.50 -14.48 -6.10
N HIS A 29 10.11 -15.75 -6.19
CA HIS A 29 8.92 -16.28 -5.54
C HIS A 29 9.33 -17.20 -4.37
N GLY A 30 8.61 -17.10 -3.26
CA GLY A 30 8.72 -18.03 -2.14
C GLY A 30 7.49 -18.01 -1.23
N VAL A 31 7.56 -18.75 -0.13
CA VAL A 31 6.51 -18.76 0.89
C VAL A 31 6.72 -17.57 1.84
N PHE A 32 5.64 -16.82 2.11
CA PHE A 32 5.58 -15.82 3.18
C PHE A 32 5.22 -16.50 4.50
N ASP A 33 4.08 -17.20 4.52
CA ASP A 33 3.54 -17.87 5.71
C ASP A 33 2.44 -18.88 5.31
N LYS A 34 1.65 -19.37 6.27
CA LYS A 34 0.49 -20.24 6.02
C LYS A 34 -0.70 -19.84 6.89
N LEU A 35 -1.90 -19.97 6.34
CA LEU A 35 -3.14 -19.88 7.10
C LEU A 35 -3.29 -21.09 8.04
N ALA A 36 -4.20 -20.96 9.02
CA ALA A 36 -4.50 -22.01 9.99
C ALA A 36 -4.99 -23.32 9.35
N ASP A 37 -5.60 -23.25 8.17
CA ASP A 37 -6.04 -24.42 7.39
C ASP A 37 -4.91 -25.04 6.53
N GLY A 38 -3.70 -24.49 6.60
CA GLY A 38 -2.52 -24.93 5.87
C GLY A 38 -2.34 -24.29 4.49
N THR A 39 -3.28 -23.45 4.03
CA THR A 39 -3.15 -22.73 2.76
C THR A 39 -1.93 -21.82 2.79
N ALA A 40 -1.04 -21.97 1.81
CA ALA A 40 0.16 -21.14 1.71
C ALA A 40 -0.17 -19.70 1.32
N VAL A 41 0.49 -18.76 2.00
CA VAL A 41 0.61 -17.37 1.55
C VAL A 41 1.97 -17.24 0.89
N GLU A 42 1.97 -16.85 -0.37
CA GLU A 42 3.18 -16.71 -1.19
C GLU A 42 3.61 -15.25 -1.19
N LYS A 43 4.92 -15.02 -1.40
CA LYS A 43 5.52 -13.70 -1.63
C LYS A 43 6.26 -13.66 -2.95
N TYR A 44 6.17 -12.51 -3.60
CA TYR A 44 6.86 -12.19 -4.84
C TYR A 44 7.70 -10.94 -4.61
N THR A 45 9.01 -11.06 -4.77
CA THR A 45 9.96 -9.98 -4.57
C THR A 45 10.50 -9.53 -5.92
N LEU A 46 10.10 -8.33 -6.33
CA LEU A 46 10.53 -7.66 -7.55
C LEU A 46 11.74 -6.79 -7.24
N ARG A 47 12.79 -6.87 -8.05
CA ARG A 47 14.02 -6.07 -7.90
C ARG A 47 14.37 -5.42 -9.22
N ASN A 48 14.91 -4.20 -9.18
CA ASN A 48 15.48 -3.53 -10.34
C ASN A 48 16.98 -3.29 -10.20
N SER A 49 17.60 -2.84 -11.29
CA SER A 49 19.05 -2.55 -11.34
C SER A 49 19.46 -1.33 -10.49
N GLN A 50 18.51 -0.51 -10.04
CA GLN A 50 18.78 0.69 -9.25
C GLN A 50 18.77 0.40 -7.73
N GLY A 51 18.48 -0.83 -7.31
CA GLY A 51 18.43 -1.23 -5.91
C GLY A 51 17.06 -1.08 -5.24
N MET A 52 16.02 -0.72 -6.00
CA MET A 52 14.64 -0.72 -5.49
C MET A 52 14.09 -2.15 -5.45
N GLN A 53 13.36 -2.46 -4.39
CA GLN A 53 12.70 -3.75 -4.21
C GLN A 53 11.25 -3.54 -3.76
N ALA A 54 10.33 -4.29 -4.37
CA ALA A 54 8.95 -4.38 -3.90
C ALA A 54 8.61 -5.84 -3.60
N THR A 55 8.02 -6.11 -2.43
CA THR A 55 7.54 -7.45 -2.09
C THR A 55 6.01 -7.42 -1.98
N VAL A 56 5.36 -8.32 -2.72
CA VAL A 56 3.89 -8.46 -2.76
C VAL A 56 3.52 -9.85 -2.24
N ILE A 57 2.53 -9.94 -1.36
CA ILE A 57 2.02 -11.22 -0.83
C ILE A 57 0.62 -11.53 -1.36
N THR A 58 0.31 -12.83 -1.48
CA THR A 58 -0.99 -13.28 -2.03
C THR A 58 -2.18 -13.01 -1.12
N TYR A 59 -1.96 -12.87 0.20
CA TYR A 59 -2.99 -12.43 1.13
C TYR A 59 -3.29 -10.94 0.91
N GLY A 60 -4.52 -10.64 0.48
CA GLY A 60 -4.97 -9.28 0.20
C GLY A 60 -4.35 -8.62 -1.04
N ALA A 61 -3.59 -9.37 -1.85
CA ALA A 61 -2.73 -8.80 -2.89
C ALA A 61 -1.95 -7.58 -2.37
N THR A 62 -1.27 -7.79 -1.24
CA THR A 62 -0.74 -6.74 -0.38
C THR A 62 0.69 -6.37 -0.77
N LEU A 63 0.97 -5.09 -0.94
CA LEU A 63 2.34 -4.55 -1.00
C LEU A 63 2.91 -4.60 0.43
N GLN A 64 3.69 -5.64 0.71
CA GLN A 64 4.21 -5.95 2.05
C GLN A 64 5.42 -5.09 2.42
N SER A 65 6.31 -4.82 1.46
CA SER A 65 7.47 -3.94 1.64
C SER A 65 7.85 -3.23 0.34
N LEU A 66 8.47 -2.07 0.49
CA LEU A 66 8.98 -1.24 -0.59
C LEU A 66 10.30 -0.60 -0.18
N LEU A 67 11.40 -1.27 -0.50
CA LEU A 67 12.74 -0.75 -0.26
C LEU A 67 13.11 0.26 -1.35
N VAL A 68 13.37 1.50 -0.96
CA VAL A 68 13.73 2.60 -1.86
C VAL A 68 15.11 3.14 -1.49
N PRO A 69 16.09 3.16 -2.42
CA PRO A 69 17.39 3.77 -2.21
C PRO A 69 17.30 5.28 -2.01
N ASP A 70 17.99 5.79 -1.00
CA ASP A 70 18.21 7.22 -0.82
C ASP A 70 19.30 7.77 -1.77
N LYS A 71 19.63 9.06 -1.62
CA LYS A 71 20.68 9.73 -2.42
C LYS A 71 22.09 9.17 -2.20
N HIS A 72 22.31 8.36 -1.16
CA HIS A 72 23.57 7.69 -0.84
C HIS A 72 23.55 6.20 -1.24
N GLY A 73 22.45 5.73 -1.86
CA GLY A 73 22.26 4.34 -2.26
C GLY A 73 21.86 3.42 -1.10
N LYS A 74 21.55 3.96 0.08
CA LYS A 74 21.05 3.17 1.21
C LYS A 74 19.55 2.97 1.03
N ALA A 75 19.11 1.72 0.94
CA ALA A 75 17.69 1.39 0.84
C ALA A 75 17.03 1.29 2.22
N GLU A 76 15.84 1.87 2.35
CA GLU A 76 14.97 1.76 3.52
C GLU A 76 13.56 1.34 3.09
N ASP A 77 12.86 0.60 3.95
CA ASP A 77 11.47 0.22 3.69
C ASP A 77 10.58 1.41 3.99
N VAL A 78 9.97 1.98 2.95
CA VAL A 78 9.17 3.21 3.08
C VAL A 78 7.69 2.96 3.25
N VAL A 79 7.24 1.70 3.31
CA VAL A 79 5.83 1.36 3.58
C VAL A 79 5.66 0.65 4.91
N LEU A 80 4.60 1.00 5.64
CA LEU A 80 4.25 0.30 6.88
C LEU A 80 3.59 -1.04 6.55
N GLY A 81 3.90 -2.05 7.36
CA GLY A 81 3.41 -3.42 7.22
C GLY A 81 3.82 -4.31 8.38
N PHE A 82 3.68 -5.61 8.20
CA PHE A 82 4.10 -6.64 9.14
C PHE A 82 5.08 -7.62 8.51
N ASP A 83 5.90 -8.24 9.36
CA ASP A 83 6.86 -9.27 8.97
C ASP A 83 6.22 -10.66 8.87
N ASP A 84 5.03 -10.85 9.45
CA ASP A 84 4.28 -12.12 9.49
C ASP A 84 2.81 -11.95 9.08
N LEU A 85 2.14 -13.09 8.80
CA LEU A 85 0.73 -13.10 8.40
C LEU A 85 -0.22 -12.77 9.55
N ASP A 86 0.16 -13.12 10.79
CA ASP A 86 -0.67 -12.88 11.98
C ASP A 86 -0.96 -11.38 12.17
N GLY A 87 0.04 -10.53 11.94
CA GLY A 87 -0.11 -9.08 11.92
C GLY A 87 -1.13 -8.61 10.89
N TYR A 88 -1.08 -9.12 9.65
CA TYR A 88 -2.06 -8.77 8.61
C TYR A 88 -3.48 -9.26 8.91
N GLN A 89 -3.61 -10.43 9.55
CA GLN A 89 -4.92 -10.98 9.91
C GLN A 89 -5.59 -10.18 11.03
N LYS A 90 -4.83 -9.87 12.10
CA LYS A 90 -5.32 -9.14 13.28
C LYS A 90 -5.37 -7.63 13.08
N GLY A 91 -4.54 -7.09 12.19
CA GLY A 91 -4.46 -5.67 11.90
C GLY A 91 -5.74 -5.10 11.29
N THR A 92 -6.06 -3.87 11.70
CA THR A 92 -7.24 -3.11 11.24
C THR A 92 -6.87 -1.94 10.33
N ALA A 93 -5.59 -1.68 10.11
CA ALA A 93 -5.11 -0.53 9.35
C ALA A 93 -5.08 -0.76 7.83
N PHE A 94 -5.33 -1.98 7.35
CA PHE A 94 -5.28 -2.36 5.93
C PHE A 94 -3.91 -2.17 5.25
N PHE A 95 -2.81 -2.20 6.02
CA PHE A 95 -1.46 -1.92 5.51
C PHE A 95 -1.16 -2.59 4.17
N GLY A 96 -0.97 -1.78 3.13
CA GLY A 96 -0.53 -2.22 1.81
C GLY A 96 -1.54 -3.05 1.00
N ALA A 97 -2.73 -3.34 1.55
CA ALA A 97 -3.66 -4.27 0.96
C ALA A 97 -4.38 -3.69 -0.27
N THR A 98 -4.79 -4.58 -1.17
CA THR A 98 -5.77 -4.25 -2.21
C THR A 98 -7.15 -4.15 -1.59
N ILE A 99 -7.79 -2.99 -1.76
CA ILE A 99 -9.11 -2.70 -1.24
C ILE A 99 -10.17 -2.91 -2.32
N GLY A 100 -11.23 -3.63 -1.95
CA GLY A 100 -12.39 -3.87 -2.81
C GLY A 100 -13.47 -4.69 -2.11
N ARG A 101 -14.68 -4.79 -2.65
CA ARG A 101 -15.11 -4.29 -3.98
C ARG A 101 -15.31 -2.78 -4.07
N PHE A 102 -15.49 -2.11 -2.92
CA PHE A 102 -15.65 -0.65 -2.86
C PHE A 102 -14.76 -0.05 -1.78
N GLY A 103 -13.74 0.69 -2.19
CA GLY A 103 -12.87 1.44 -1.30
C GLY A 103 -13.56 2.64 -0.67
N ASN A 104 -13.18 2.93 0.56
CA ASN A 104 -13.79 3.92 1.44
C ASN A 104 -15.21 3.49 1.90
N ARG A 105 -16.05 4.46 2.29
CA ARG A 105 -17.30 4.21 3.02
C ARG A 105 -18.53 4.19 2.13
N LEU A 106 -19.48 3.34 2.51
CA LEU A 106 -20.88 3.40 2.10
C LEU A 106 -21.72 3.77 3.31
N ALA A 107 -22.46 4.88 3.22
CA ALA A 107 -23.36 5.34 4.26
C ALA A 107 -24.42 4.26 4.57
N ASP A 108 -24.56 3.91 5.85
CA ASP A 108 -25.46 2.84 6.31
C ASP A 108 -25.20 1.47 5.64
N GLY A 109 -24.04 1.31 4.99
CA GLY A 109 -23.70 0.15 4.17
C GLY A 109 -24.61 -0.06 2.97
N LYS A 110 -25.33 0.97 2.52
CA LYS A 110 -26.38 0.84 1.49
C LYS A 110 -26.00 1.54 0.21
N PHE A 111 -26.46 0.97 -0.89
CA PHE A 111 -26.52 1.62 -2.19
C PHE A 111 -27.71 1.09 -2.98
N SER A 112 -28.11 1.82 -4.02
CA SER A 112 -29.12 1.36 -4.97
C SER A 112 -28.54 1.32 -6.37
N LEU A 113 -28.87 0.28 -7.13
CA LEU A 113 -28.45 0.09 -8.51
C LEU A 113 -29.63 -0.50 -9.28
N ASP A 114 -29.97 0.11 -10.41
CA ASP A 114 -31.09 -0.30 -11.28
C ASP A 114 -32.42 -0.48 -10.51
N GLY A 115 -32.70 0.43 -9.57
CA GLY A 115 -33.92 0.42 -8.75
C GLY A 115 -33.95 -0.64 -7.64
N LYS A 116 -32.89 -1.44 -7.47
CA LYS A 116 -32.76 -2.41 -6.38
C LYS A 116 -31.81 -1.89 -5.30
N SER A 117 -32.19 -2.07 -4.04
CA SER A 117 -31.34 -1.76 -2.88
C SER A 117 -30.46 -2.95 -2.49
N TYR A 118 -29.22 -2.64 -2.12
CA TYR A 118 -28.21 -3.59 -1.69
C TYR A 118 -27.67 -3.19 -0.31
N GLN A 119 -27.26 -4.18 0.48
CA GLN A 119 -26.71 -3.99 1.82
C GLN A 119 -25.36 -4.70 1.92
N VAL A 120 -24.31 -3.91 2.11
CA VAL A 120 -22.99 -4.37 2.51
C VAL A 120 -22.96 -4.49 4.04
N PRO A 121 -22.40 -5.56 4.61
CA PRO A 121 -22.28 -5.68 6.06
C PRO A 121 -21.51 -4.51 6.68
N LEU A 122 -22.02 -4.01 7.80
CA LEU A 122 -21.42 -2.90 8.52
C LEU A 122 -20.18 -3.39 9.27
N ASN A 123 -19.07 -2.66 9.11
CA ASN A 123 -17.79 -2.92 9.79
C ASN A 123 -17.12 -1.63 10.28
N ASP A 124 -17.76 -0.48 10.09
CA ASP A 124 -17.29 0.79 10.63
C ASP A 124 -18.48 1.55 11.26
N LYS A 125 -18.77 1.22 12.52
CA LYS A 125 -19.92 1.74 13.27
C LYS A 125 -21.22 1.50 12.49
N THR A 126 -21.83 2.56 11.97
CA THR A 126 -23.07 2.49 11.19
C THR A 126 -22.84 2.30 9.70
N ASN A 127 -21.60 2.33 9.21
CA ASN A 127 -21.26 2.30 7.79
C ASN A 127 -20.60 0.98 7.39
N ALA A 128 -20.56 0.71 6.08
CA ALA A 128 -19.64 -0.26 5.53
C ALA A 128 -18.38 0.45 5.03
N LEU A 129 -17.22 -0.16 5.22
CA LEU A 129 -15.91 0.38 4.90
C LEU A 129 -15.10 -0.67 4.13
N HIS A 130 -14.45 -0.24 3.05
CA HIS A 130 -13.44 -1.04 2.34
C HIS A 130 -13.95 -2.42 1.88
N GLY A 131 -15.19 -2.49 1.38
CA GLY A 131 -15.80 -3.74 0.91
C GLY A 131 -16.39 -4.64 2.00
N GLY A 132 -16.36 -4.20 3.26
CA GLY A 132 -16.95 -4.91 4.40
C GLY A 132 -15.94 -5.78 5.18
N PRO A 133 -16.39 -6.53 6.20
CA PRO A 133 -15.51 -7.23 7.14
C PRO A 133 -14.65 -8.37 6.55
N LYS A 134 -14.96 -8.83 5.32
CA LYS A 134 -14.17 -9.83 4.58
C LYS A 134 -13.89 -9.34 3.16
N GLY A 135 -13.53 -8.06 3.04
CA GLY A 135 -13.16 -7.42 1.78
C GLY A 135 -11.95 -8.09 1.11
N PHE A 136 -11.54 -7.53 -0.02
CA PHE A 136 -10.47 -8.08 -0.87
C PHE A 136 -9.12 -8.21 -0.15
N ASP A 137 -8.89 -7.39 0.86
CA ASP A 137 -7.71 -7.39 1.74
C ASP A 137 -7.58 -8.64 2.60
N LYS A 138 -8.68 -9.38 2.81
CA LYS A 138 -8.71 -10.60 3.63
C LYS A 138 -8.75 -11.89 2.81
N GLN A 139 -8.64 -11.79 1.49
CA GLN A 139 -8.74 -12.92 0.56
C GLN A 139 -7.36 -13.43 0.13
N ILE A 140 -7.27 -14.72 -0.19
CA ILE A 140 -6.08 -15.26 -0.87
C ILE A 140 -6.26 -15.10 -2.37
N TRP A 141 -5.35 -14.39 -2.99
CA TRP A 141 -5.31 -14.17 -4.43
C TRP A 141 -4.43 -15.22 -5.09
N LYS A 142 -4.81 -15.68 -6.29
CA LYS A 142 -3.93 -16.50 -7.12
C LYS A 142 -2.92 -15.61 -7.80
N ALA A 143 -1.64 -15.96 -7.79
CA ALA A 143 -0.59 -15.14 -8.37
C ALA A 143 0.17 -15.88 -9.48
N GLU A 144 0.62 -15.11 -10.47
CA GLU A 144 1.55 -15.55 -11.50
C GLU A 144 2.57 -14.45 -11.81
N GLU A 145 3.82 -14.82 -12.01
CA GLU A 145 4.85 -13.86 -12.45
C GLU A 145 4.51 -13.36 -13.86
N VAL A 146 4.74 -12.06 -14.08
CA VAL A 146 4.64 -11.45 -15.40
C VAL A 146 5.95 -10.73 -15.72
N LYS A 147 6.38 -10.80 -16.98
CA LYS A 147 7.59 -10.14 -17.46
C LYS A 147 7.30 -9.48 -18.80
N ASP A 148 7.63 -8.19 -18.87
CA ASP A 148 7.56 -7.41 -20.10
C ASP A 148 8.95 -6.88 -20.46
N LYS A 149 9.10 -6.36 -21.67
CA LYS A 149 10.36 -5.74 -22.11
C LYS A 149 10.63 -4.47 -21.27
N GLY A 150 11.43 -4.62 -20.22
CA GLY A 150 11.83 -3.54 -19.31
C GLY A 150 11.08 -3.48 -17.98
N SER A 151 10.29 -4.49 -17.62
CA SER A 151 9.74 -4.63 -16.27
C SER A 151 9.55 -6.08 -15.85
N VAL A 152 9.62 -6.31 -14.54
CA VAL A 152 9.21 -7.55 -13.86
C VAL A 152 7.98 -7.27 -13.02
N GLY A 153 7.14 -8.28 -12.81
CA GLY A 153 5.91 -8.09 -12.06
C GLY A 153 5.26 -9.38 -11.60
N VAL A 154 4.16 -9.21 -10.88
CA VAL A 154 3.25 -10.28 -10.46
C VAL A 154 1.82 -9.83 -10.74
N LYS A 155 1.04 -10.71 -11.37
CA LYS A 155 -0.40 -10.53 -11.55
C LYS A 155 -1.13 -11.39 -10.53
N LEU A 156 -1.99 -10.77 -9.75
CA LEU A 156 -2.84 -11.42 -8.76
C LEU A 156 -4.28 -11.40 -9.25
N THR A 157 -4.99 -12.52 -9.08
CA THR A 157 -6.38 -12.67 -9.50
C THR A 157 -7.26 -13.19 -8.37
N TYR A 158 -8.46 -12.62 -8.27
CA TYR A 158 -9.49 -13.03 -7.33
C TYR A 158 -10.87 -12.98 -8.00
N VAL A 159 -11.70 -13.98 -7.71
CA VAL A 159 -13.07 -14.07 -8.21
C VAL A 159 -14.00 -13.89 -7.02
N SER A 160 -14.61 -12.71 -6.94
CA SER A 160 -15.61 -12.35 -5.96
C SER A 160 -16.97 -12.77 -6.49
N VAL A 161 -17.63 -13.75 -5.88
CA VAL A 161 -18.88 -14.35 -6.42
C VAL A 161 -20.07 -13.39 -6.31
N ASP A 162 -21.14 -13.64 -7.08
CA ASP A 162 -22.40 -12.89 -6.94
C ASP A 162 -22.92 -12.92 -5.49
N GLY A 163 -23.21 -11.74 -4.94
CA GLY A 163 -23.68 -11.58 -3.57
C GLY A 163 -22.58 -11.53 -2.51
N GLU A 164 -21.31 -11.70 -2.88
CA GLU A 164 -20.20 -11.60 -1.93
C GLU A 164 -20.16 -10.22 -1.28
N MET A 165 -20.13 -10.20 0.05
CA MET A 165 -20.25 -8.98 0.86
C MET A 165 -21.46 -8.09 0.52
N GLY A 166 -22.50 -8.66 -0.10
CA GLY A 166 -23.71 -7.94 -0.51
C GLY A 166 -23.65 -7.26 -1.88
N PHE A 167 -22.55 -7.40 -2.63
CA PHE A 167 -22.41 -6.82 -3.96
C PHE A 167 -22.97 -7.76 -5.05
N PRO A 168 -23.76 -7.24 -6.02
CA PRO A 168 -24.27 -8.06 -7.12
C PRO A 168 -23.17 -8.37 -8.15
N GLY A 169 -23.32 -9.49 -8.85
CA GLY A 169 -22.47 -9.90 -9.96
C GLY A 169 -21.20 -10.60 -9.49
N THR A 170 -20.85 -11.68 -10.18
CA THR A 170 -19.52 -12.26 -10.08
C THR A 170 -18.54 -11.26 -10.68
N LEU A 171 -17.47 -10.92 -9.96
CA LEU A 171 -16.43 -10.00 -10.39
C LEU A 171 -15.10 -10.74 -10.44
N LYS A 172 -14.53 -10.86 -11.64
CA LYS A 172 -13.15 -11.31 -11.82
C LYS A 172 -12.26 -10.08 -11.76
N THR A 173 -11.36 -10.04 -10.79
CA THR A 173 -10.45 -8.92 -10.56
C THR A 173 -9.02 -9.36 -10.76
N GLU A 174 -8.23 -8.53 -11.43
CA GLU A 174 -6.80 -8.67 -11.61
C GLU A 174 -6.10 -7.42 -11.05
N VAL A 175 -5.04 -7.64 -10.28
CA VAL A 175 -4.13 -6.59 -9.80
C VAL A 175 -2.72 -6.96 -10.23
N THR A 176 -2.10 -6.13 -11.05
CA THR A 176 -0.73 -6.34 -11.52
C THR A 176 0.20 -5.32 -10.88
N TYR A 177 1.18 -5.80 -10.14
CA TYR A 177 2.31 -5.02 -9.66
C TYR A 177 3.46 -5.19 -10.63
N SER A 178 4.06 -4.10 -11.12
CA SER A 178 5.26 -4.15 -11.94
C SER A 178 6.29 -3.12 -11.54
N LEU A 179 7.56 -3.49 -11.64
CA LEU A 179 8.73 -2.69 -11.32
C LEU A 179 9.64 -2.62 -12.54
N ASN A 180 10.16 -1.43 -12.83
CA ASN A 180 11.13 -1.20 -13.90
C ASN A 180 12.44 -0.54 -13.40
N ASP A 181 13.41 -0.39 -14.30
CA ASP A 181 14.72 0.20 -14.01
C ASP A 181 14.71 1.72 -13.81
N LYS A 182 13.53 2.37 -13.85
CA LYS A 182 13.36 3.80 -13.55
C LYS A 182 12.86 4.06 -12.12
N ASN A 183 12.88 3.04 -11.25
CA ASN A 183 12.27 3.08 -9.91
C ASN A 183 10.76 3.36 -9.94
N GLU A 184 10.06 2.90 -10.98
CA GLU A 184 8.61 3.02 -11.07
C GLU A 184 7.97 1.70 -10.62
N LEU A 185 7.33 1.70 -9.44
CA LEU A 185 6.37 0.68 -9.06
C LEU A 185 4.99 1.09 -9.61
N ARG A 186 4.40 0.22 -10.43
CA ARG A 186 3.07 0.42 -11.01
C ARG A 186 2.10 -0.62 -10.48
N ILE A 187 0.91 -0.17 -10.11
CA ILE A 187 -0.23 -1.03 -9.76
C ILE A 187 -1.31 -0.82 -10.81
N GLN A 188 -1.70 -1.88 -11.51
CA GLN A 188 -2.77 -1.85 -12.51
C GLN A 188 -3.93 -2.70 -12.04
N TYR A 189 -5.14 -2.16 -12.13
CA TYR A 189 -6.38 -2.86 -11.79
C TYR A 189 -7.16 -3.15 -13.07
N HIS A 190 -7.61 -4.38 -13.23
CA HIS A 190 -8.55 -4.77 -14.29
C HIS A 190 -9.67 -5.60 -13.66
N ALA A 191 -10.91 -5.39 -14.08
CA ALA A 191 -12.02 -6.19 -13.60
C ALA A 191 -13.11 -6.37 -14.66
N THR A 192 -13.75 -7.53 -14.64
CA THR A 192 -14.92 -7.86 -15.47
C THR A 192 -16.01 -8.47 -14.60
N THR A 193 -17.27 -8.22 -14.95
CA THR A 193 -18.42 -8.72 -14.20
C THR A 193 -19.51 -9.30 -15.11
N ASP A 194 -20.31 -10.22 -14.58
CA ASP A 194 -21.45 -10.84 -15.27
C ASP A 194 -22.78 -10.09 -15.05
N LYS A 195 -22.83 -9.11 -14.14
CA LYS A 195 -24.00 -8.27 -13.84
C LYS A 195 -23.57 -6.85 -13.47
N PRO A 196 -24.42 -5.82 -13.66
CA PRO A 196 -24.16 -4.49 -13.14
C PRO A 196 -23.78 -4.52 -11.65
N THR A 197 -22.70 -3.82 -11.30
CA THR A 197 -22.18 -3.72 -9.93
C THR A 197 -21.48 -2.38 -9.72
N VAL A 198 -21.19 -2.04 -8.45
CA VAL A 198 -20.34 -0.90 -8.10
C VAL A 198 -18.92 -1.39 -7.83
N LEU A 199 -17.92 -0.63 -8.28
CA LEU A 199 -16.51 -0.99 -8.15
C LEU A 199 -15.67 0.26 -7.88
N ASN A 200 -14.86 0.21 -6.83
CA ASN A 200 -13.85 1.22 -6.52
C ASN A 200 -12.64 0.51 -5.89
N LEU A 201 -11.59 0.28 -6.67
CA LEU A 201 -10.39 -0.44 -6.23
C LEU A 201 -9.27 0.55 -5.91
N THR A 202 -8.48 0.24 -4.88
CA THR A 202 -7.28 1.00 -4.54
C THR A 202 -6.29 0.12 -3.77
N ASN A 203 -5.11 0.65 -3.48
CA ASN A 203 -4.13 0.06 -2.59
C ASN A 203 -4.00 0.95 -1.34
N HIS A 204 -3.87 0.33 -0.18
CA HIS A 204 -3.88 1.01 1.12
C HIS A 204 -2.49 1.04 1.81
N SER A 205 -1.41 1.19 1.04
CA SER A 205 -0.07 1.44 1.58
C SER A 205 -0.01 2.76 2.36
N TYR A 206 0.64 2.71 3.52
CA TYR A 206 1.00 3.88 4.31
C TYR A 206 2.48 4.12 4.14
N PHE A 207 2.86 5.36 3.85
CA PHE A 207 4.23 5.70 3.53
C PHE A 207 4.88 6.50 4.66
N ASN A 208 6.13 6.15 4.96
CA ASN A 208 7.05 7.02 5.68
C ASN A 208 8.38 7.03 4.91
N LEU A 209 8.70 8.16 4.26
CA LEU A 209 9.91 8.28 3.44
C LEU A 209 11.22 8.25 4.25
N ALA A 210 11.14 8.39 5.58
CA ALA A 210 12.28 8.19 6.47
C ALA A 210 12.49 6.72 6.84
N GLY A 211 11.56 5.83 6.47
CA GLY A 211 11.50 4.41 6.86
C GLY A 211 10.26 4.11 7.72
N ALA A 212 9.63 2.96 7.53
CA ALA A 212 8.32 2.58 8.09
C ALA A 212 8.23 2.69 9.63
N GLY A 213 9.34 2.50 10.35
CA GLY A 213 9.44 2.62 11.81
C GLY A 213 10.08 3.92 12.31
N ASN A 214 10.42 4.85 11.43
CA ASN A 214 11.23 6.03 11.76
C ASN A 214 10.37 7.26 12.00
N GLY A 215 9.79 7.33 13.20
CA GLY A 215 9.08 8.53 13.70
C GLY A 215 7.78 8.83 12.96
N ASP A 216 7.34 10.08 13.07
CA ASP A 216 6.14 10.58 12.38
C ASP A 216 6.44 11.13 10.97
N ILE A 217 5.40 11.54 10.26
CA ILE A 217 5.49 12.10 8.91
C ILE A 217 5.31 13.63 8.88
N LEU A 218 5.25 14.31 10.03
CA LEU A 218 4.78 15.69 10.12
C LEU A 218 5.69 16.68 9.38
N ASP A 219 6.99 16.38 9.31
CA ASP A 219 7.97 17.18 8.56
C ASP A 219 8.04 16.83 7.07
N GLN A 220 7.37 15.76 6.63
CA GLN A 220 7.34 15.38 5.21
C GLN A 220 6.46 16.33 4.41
N VAL A 221 6.93 16.69 3.22
CA VAL A 221 6.33 17.73 2.38
C VAL A 221 5.49 17.12 1.27
N ALA A 222 4.24 17.57 1.16
CA ALA A 222 3.31 17.15 0.11
C ALA A 222 2.97 18.28 -0.86
N VAL A 223 2.67 17.88 -2.09
CA VAL A 223 1.97 18.68 -3.09
C VAL A 223 0.82 17.83 -3.62
N VAL A 224 -0.40 18.35 -3.56
CA VAL A 224 -1.60 17.69 -4.07
C VAL A 224 -2.23 18.59 -5.12
N HIS A 225 -2.27 18.12 -6.36
CA HIS A 225 -2.84 18.86 -7.50
C HIS A 225 -4.38 18.80 -7.51
N ALA A 226 -5.02 19.21 -6.42
CA ALA A 226 -6.47 19.26 -6.27
C ALA A 226 -6.88 20.60 -5.63
N SER A 227 -7.70 21.38 -6.34
CA SER A 227 -8.21 22.67 -5.84
C SER A 227 -9.46 22.54 -4.96
N ARG A 228 -9.99 21.33 -4.84
CA ARG A 228 -11.16 21.00 -4.01
C ARG A 228 -10.94 19.70 -3.24
N TYR A 229 -11.63 19.57 -2.12
CA TYR A 229 -11.72 18.35 -1.33
C TYR A 229 -13.18 18.02 -1.01
N THR A 230 -13.42 16.86 -0.42
CA THR A 230 -14.76 16.38 -0.07
C THR A 230 -14.95 16.43 1.44
N PRO A 231 -15.59 17.47 2.01
CA PRO A 231 -15.86 17.52 3.43
C PRO A 231 -16.70 16.33 3.87
N VAL A 232 -16.42 15.83 5.07
CA VAL A 232 -17.15 14.74 5.71
C VAL A 232 -17.91 15.23 6.94
N ASN A 233 -18.93 14.47 7.34
CA ASN A 233 -19.62 14.62 8.62
C ASN A 233 -18.91 13.82 9.74
N GLU A 234 -19.48 13.80 10.95
CA GLU A 234 -18.91 13.08 12.10
C GLU A 234 -18.88 11.55 11.93
N LYS A 235 -19.60 11.02 10.94
CA LYS A 235 -19.55 9.60 10.53
C LYS A 235 -18.53 9.33 9.42
N LEU A 236 -17.73 10.34 9.05
CA LEU A 236 -16.75 10.30 7.97
C LEU A 236 -17.38 10.03 6.59
N ILE A 237 -18.66 10.38 6.43
CA ILE A 237 -19.38 10.32 5.16
C ILE A 237 -19.31 11.68 4.47
N PRO A 238 -18.96 11.73 3.17
CA PRO A 238 -19.05 12.96 2.37
C PRO A 238 -20.39 13.67 2.50
N THR A 239 -20.36 14.99 2.69
CA THR A 239 -21.57 15.83 2.71
C THR A 239 -22.21 16.01 1.34
N GLY A 240 -21.49 15.67 0.27
CA GLY A 240 -21.83 15.96 -1.12
C GLY A 240 -21.23 17.28 -1.63
N GLU A 241 -20.65 18.09 -0.75
CA GLU A 241 -19.94 19.31 -1.12
C GLU A 241 -18.57 19.00 -1.75
N LEU A 242 -18.16 19.82 -2.71
CA LEU A 242 -16.78 19.89 -3.19
C LEU A 242 -16.18 21.25 -2.79
N ALA A 243 -15.72 21.35 -1.55
CA ALA A 243 -15.20 22.57 -0.95
C ALA A 243 -13.85 22.97 -1.55
N ALA A 244 -13.58 24.26 -1.71
CA ALA A 244 -12.27 24.74 -2.15
C ALA A 244 -11.21 24.48 -1.08
N VAL A 245 -10.00 24.08 -1.49
CA VAL A 245 -8.89 23.93 -0.53
C VAL A 245 -8.32 25.28 -0.09
N ALA A 246 -8.40 26.30 -0.95
CA ALA A 246 -7.79 27.61 -0.72
C ALA A 246 -8.26 28.23 0.61
N GLY A 247 -7.29 28.64 1.44
CA GLY A 247 -7.57 29.20 2.77
C GLY A 247 -7.94 28.17 3.85
N THR A 248 -7.77 26.87 3.58
CA THR A 248 -8.01 25.79 4.54
C THR A 248 -6.70 25.02 4.83
N PRO A 249 -6.67 24.19 5.90
CA PRO A 249 -5.54 23.29 6.17
C PRO A 249 -5.22 22.30 5.03
N MET A 250 -6.19 22.04 4.14
CA MET A 250 -6.13 21.10 3.03
C MET A 250 -5.46 21.69 1.79
N ASP A 251 -5.04 22.96 1.82
CA ASP A 251 -4.38 23.60 0.67
C ASP A 251 -2.93 23.13 0.49
N PHE A 252 -2.77 22.00 -0.17
CA PHE A 252 -1.48 21.45 -0.59
C PHE A 252 -1.18 21.74 -2.07
N LEU A 253 -1.76 22.80 -2.68
CA LEU A 253 -1.45 23.18 -4.07
C LEU A 253 0.01 23.60 -4.27
N LYS A 254 0.69 23.95 -3.18
CA LYS A 254 2.13 24.26 -3.10
C LYS A 254 2.79 23.33 -2.07
N PRO A 255 4.12 23.15 -2.13
CA PRO A 255 4.84 22.31 -1.17
C PRO A 255 4.60 22.76 0.27
N VAL A 256 3.98 21.89 1.08
CA VAL A 256 3.70 22.14 2.50
C VAL A 256 3.96 20.86 3.31
N ALA A 257 4.64 21.01 4.46
CA ALA A 257 4.81 19.92 5.42
C ALA A 257 3.45 19.51 6.03
N PHE A 258 3.20 18.21 6.21
CA PHE A 258 1.93 17.70 6.74
C PHE A 258 1.56 18.33 8.10
N GLY A 259 2.53 18.50 8.98
CA GLY A 259 2.34 19.04 10.34
C GLY A 259 2.09 20.54 10.39
N LYS A 260 2.34 21.29 9.31
CA LYS A 260 2.34 22.77 9.33
C LYS A 260 1.02 23.36 9.82
N ARG A 261 -0.11 22.72 9.46
CA ARG A 261 -1.48 23.21 9.72
C ARG A 261 -2.36 22.18 10.41
N ILE A 262 -1.76 21.09 10.89
CA ILE A 262 -2.52 19.93 11.38
C ILE A 262 -3.35 20.27 12.64
N ARG A 263 -3.00 21.31 13.39
CA ARG A 263 -3.71 21.79 14.59
C ARG A 263 -4.50 23.08 14.39
N GLU A 264 -4.76 23.48 13.14
CA GLU A 264 -5.62 24.63 12.88
C GLU A 264 -7.08 24.32 13.30
N ASP A 265 -7.80 25.33 13.77
CA ASP A 265 -9.21 25.17 14.16
C ASP A 265 -10.08 24.95 12.92
N ASN A 266 -10.24 23.69 12.53
CA ASN A 266 -11.01 23.27 11.38
C ASN A 266 -11.82 22.00 11.70
N THR A 267 -13.12 22.03 11.41
CA THR A 267 -14.04 20.92 11.68
C THR A 267 -13.59 19.58 11.09
N GLN A 268 -12.96 19.59 9.92
CA GLN A 268 -12.54 18.36 9.26
C GLN A 268 -11.29 17.74 9.90
N LEU A 269 -10.37 18.56 10.42
CA LEU A 269 -9.24 18.07 11.21
C LEU A 269 -9.72 17.43 12.52
N LYS A 270 -10.75 18.02 13.14
CA LYS A 270 -11.40 17.44 14.33
C LYS A 270 -12.07 16.10 14.05
N PHE A 271 -12.63 15.91 12.84
CA PHE A 271 -13.22 14.64 12.44
C PHE A 271 -12.18 13.57 12.08
N ALA A 272 -10.97 13.94 11.63
CA ALA A 272 -10.00 13.00 11.06
C ALA A 272 -9.47 11.95 12.07
N GLU A 273 -9.31 12.29 13.35
CA GLU A 273 -8.79 11.38 14.39
C GLU A 273 -9.68 11.39 15.64
N PRO A 274 -10.93 10.91 15.54
CA PRO A 274 -11.92 11.06 16.60
C PRO A 274 -11.53 10.31 17.88
N THR A 275 -10.65 9.31 17.77
CA THR A 275 -10.10 8.53 18.89
C THR A 275 -9.09 9.29 19.75
N GLN A 276 -8.40 10.29 19.19
CA GLN A 276 -7.52 11.19 19.96
C GLN A 276 -8.14 12.57 20.19
N GLY A 277 -9.44 12.75 19.88
CA GLY A 277 -10.14 14.03 20.02
C GLY A 277 -9.98 14.96 18.81
N GLY A 278 -9.54 14.43 17.67
CA GLY A 278 -9.17 15.17 16.48
C GLY A 278 -7.72 15.65 16.52
N TYR A 279 -7.31 16.37 15.47
CA TYR A 279 -6.08 17.17 15.49
C TYR A 279 -6.37 18.63 15.83
#